data_AF-A0A3B0N4W7-F1
#
_entry.id   AF-A0A3B0N4W7-F1
#
_cell.length_a   1.000
_cell.length_b   1.000
_cell.length_c   1.000
_cell.angle_alpha   90.00
_cell.angle_beta   90.00
_cell.angle_gamma   90.00
#
_symmetry.space_group_name_H-M   'P 1'
#
loop_
_entity.id
_entity.type
_entity.pdbx_description
1 polymer ?
#
loop_
_entity_poly.entity_id
_entity_poly.type
_entity_poly.pdbx_seq_one_letter_code
_entity_poly.pdbx_strand_id
1 'polypeptide(L)'
;MSSHECSANQADFGVDQCELLISSYALAGLAMMLNIRLSYSSAPYALIRFRLPENLFSIFVRRMASALELWCLPSMLLGNFIDLVQKAVYSYGIDEGLRIAAGSNANSGTLRGLADTLYQRANALKGAVVGQDNESPKKEAKELADEVGDNEDTASGKLRQKLKDLGILSAGASDLTTKAKAVKDKYGEVKGKFNAVKGQKEAGQYASQESQYKDVVDAWNDFNNKYHDVISSPKYNSIVIPSIISQWLNFLTYVILLIIYVMGGDQGHLTAFYGIIAVSGFVFGINMTLVYAVDFNYLVYYIAGENSFPVITSFIHYLITLIFGNRRKYNSDYIVVGIDIVVAIIISFVAAVVWTHAYTCKPKDSTAPEKNADNYHHIYAFGFDTRPSKPGVVSPCLMVIVGMGLVYAIYPGIAPGMIVPFYLIDKIEMVLLILTTFPPIIIAILRKTRPGGGSIATPMAIWGDDEKNQYTQKWINSGQSDGNGKDGYFWHAFDLLMVIKIVLAVIFIYSLHYRDSNISRSIINQPKMSTFLTIVFYMCHECLLAIGFPGIFGGNAGGEYIMLPTQYIGALFMIFLAFYSEGYIIEYKSHDPSHWPTEGIIK
;
A
#
# COMPACT_ATOMS: atom_id res chain seq x y z
N MET A 1 -3.43 -9.56 27.07
CA MET A 1 -2.60 -9.35 25.87
C MET A 1 -2.19 -10.72 25.36
N SER A 2 -3.05 -11.34 24.55
CA SER A 2 -2.72 -12.54 23.78
C SER A 2 -1.61 -12.18 22.78
N SER A 3 -0.64 -13.07 22.59
CA SER A 3 0.49 -12.86 21.70
C SER A 3 0.01 -12.50 20.29
N HIS A 4 0.35 -11.30 19.81
CA HIS A 4 0.16 -10.91 18.41
C HIS A 4 1.24 -11.61 17.60
N GLU A 5 0.94 -12.81 17.06
CA GLU A 5 1.96 -13.69 16.46
C GLU A 5 2.13 -13.41 14.97
N CYS A 6 3.17 -12.65 14.63
CA CYS A 6 3.67 -12.59 13.27
C CYS A 6 4.67 -13.74 13.06
N SER A 7 4.35 -14.62 12.12
CA SER A 7 5.20 -15.73 11.70
C SER A 7 6.43 -15.23 10.94
N ALA A 8 7.55 -15.95 11.02
CA ALA A 8 8.73 -15.69 10.20
C ALA A 8 8.52 -15.91 8.67
N ASN A 9 7.34 -16.36 8.22
CA ASN A 9 7.01 -16.57 6.81
C ASN A 9 6.44 -15.33 6.12
N GLN A 10 6.37 -14.17 6.79
CA GLN A 10 5.67 -12.98 6.28
C GLN A 10 6.44 -12.24 5.17
N ALA A 11 7.76 -12.48 5.03
CA ALA A 11 8.54 -12.01 3.87
C ALA A 11 8.29 -12.91 2.64
N ASP A 12 7.05 -12.98 2.16
CA ASP A 12 6.73 -13.67 0.90
C ASP A 12 5.57 -13.01 0.17
N PHE A 13 5.49 -13.27 -1.14
CA PHE A 13 4.42 -12.80 -1.97
C PHE A 13 3.08 -13.40 -1.54
N GLY A 14 2.11 -12.54 -1.24
CA GLY A 14 0.75 -12.96 -0.89
C GLY A 14 0.60 -13.50 0.53
N VAL A 15 1.60 -13.34 1.40
CA VAL A 15 1.53 -13.67 2.83
C VAL A 15 1.23 -12.40 3.62
N ASP A 16 -0.01 -12.30 4.09
CA ASP A 16 -0.57 -11.07 4.69
C ASP A 16 -1.32 -11.35 6.01
N GLN A 17 -0.95 -12.42 6.71
CA GLN A 17 -1.69 -12.94 7.87
C GLN A 17 -1.22 -12.36 9.21
N CYS A 18 -0.17 -11.54 9.23
CA CYS A 18 0.33 -10.92 10.45
C CYS A 18 -0.63 -9.81 10.91
N GLU A 19 -1.40 -10.08 11.97
CA GLU A 19 -2.37 -9.13 12.53
C GLU A 19 -1.74 -7.80 12.95
N LEU A 20 -0.47 -7.83 13.40
CA LEU A 20 0.25 -6.62 13.79
C LEU A 20 0.53 -5.72 12.57
N LEU A 21 0.94 -6.30 11.44
CA LEU A 21 1.17 -5.56 10.19
C LEU A 21 -0.15 -5.09 9.57
N ILE A 22 -1.20 -5.92 9.59
CA ILE A 22 -2.55 -5.50 9.17
C ILE A 22 -2.98 -4.26 9.96
N SER A 23 -2.84 -4.31 11.28
CA SER A 23 -3.22 -3.21 12.17
C SER A 23 -2.34 -1.98 11.96
N SER A 24 -1.03 -2.16 11.74
CA SER A 24 -0.10 -1.04 11.49
C SER A 24 -0.44 -0.31 10.19
N TYR A 25 -0.74 -1.03 9.10
CA TYR A 25 -1.15 -0.43 7.82
C TYR A 25 -2.50 0.28 7.92
N ALA A 26 -3.49 -0.33 8.57
CA ALA A 26 -4.79 0.30 8.78
C ALA A 26 -4.67 1.59 9.61
N LEU A 27 -3.89 1.57 10.70
CA LEU A 27 -3.64 2.75 11.54
C LEU A 27 -2.81 3.82 10.82
N ALA A 28 -1.82 3.42 10.02
CA ALA A 28 -1.04 4.35 9.19
C ALA A 28 -1.93 5.08 8.18
N GLY A 29 -2.83 4.37 7.49
CA GLY A 29 -3.82 4.97 6.59
C GLY A 29 -4.78 5.90 7.32
N LEU A 30 -5.30 5.46 8.46
CA LEU A 30 -6.18 6.27 9.31
C LEU A 30 -5.50 7.58 9.76
N ALA A 31 -4.22 7.51 10.14
CA ALA A 31 -3.46 8.65 10.60
C ALA A 31 -3.08 9.63 9.48
N MET A 32 -3.17 9.21 8.21
CA MET A 32 -2.67 10.00 7.10
C MET A 32 -3.63 11.13 6.68
N MET A 33 -4.94 10.87 6.70
CA MET A 33 -5.97 11.86 6.31
C MET A 33 -6.21 12.96 7.36
N LEU A 34 -5.60 12.84 8.54
CA LEU A 34 -5.69 13.83 9.62
C LEU A 34 -5.16 15.22 9.23
N ASN A 35 -4.07 15.29 8.45
CA ASN A 35 -3.44 16.56 8.06
C ASN A 35 -4.37 17.43 7.20
N ILE A 36 -4.98 16.81 6.19
CA ILE A 36 -5.90 17.48 5.26
C ILE A 36 -7.10 18.01 6.05
N ARG A 37 -7.70 17.17 6.90
CA ARG A 37 -8.87 17.56 7.70
C ARG A 37 -8.57 18.66 8.71
N LEU A 38 -7.41 18.59 9.35
CA LEU A 38 -6.99 19.60 10.31
C LEU A 38 -6.75 20.94 9.62
N SER A 39 -6.24 20.95 8.39
CA SER A 39 -6.17 22.16 7.55
C SER A 39 -7.57 22.77 7.30
N TYR A 40 -8.57 21.94 6.96
CA TYR A 40 -9.96 22.40 6.75
C TYR A 40 -10.66 22.86 8.04
N SER A 41 -10.53 22.11 9.14
CA SER A 41 -11.18 22.40 10.44
C SER A 41 -10.55 23.61 11.15
N SER A 42 -9.24 23.83 10.98
CA SER A 42 -8.53 24.97 11.58
C SER A 42 -8.68 26.29 10.82
N ALA A 43 -9.07 26.26 9.55
CA ALA A 43 -9.19 27.45 8.71
C ALA A 43 -10.26 28.47 9.18
N PRO A 44 -11.49 28.08 9.57
CA PRO A 44 -12.47 29.00 10.16
C PRO A 44 -11.95 29.66 11.45
N TYR A 45 -11.26 28.88 12.28
CA TYR A 45 -10.66 29.37 13.52
C TYR A 45 -9.53 30.36 13.26
N ALA A 46 -8.67 30.08 12.27
CA ALA A 46 -7.63 31.00 11.85
C ALA A 46 -8.24 32.36 11.47
N LEU A 47 -9.35 32.43 10.75
CA LEU A 47 -9.96 33.70 10.38
C LEU A 47 -10.55 34.46 11.58
N ILE A 48 -11.22 33.76 12.52
CA ILE A 48 -11.76 34.37 13.74
C ILE A 48 -10.63 34.92 14.62
N ARG A 49 -9.49 34.22 14.70
CA ARG A 49 -8.34 34.64 15.50
C ARG A 49 -7.51 35.75 14.82
N PHE A 50 -7.26 35.62 13.52
CA PHE A 50 -6.45 36.55 12.73
C PHE A 50 -7.26 37.74 12.16
N ARG A 51 -8.57 37.82 12.47
CA ARG A 51 -9.50 38.87 12.04
C ARG A 51 -9.47 39.11 10.52
N LEU A 52 -9.31 38.04 9.76
CA LEU A 52 -9.38 38.10 8.31
C LEU A 52 -10.86 38.27 7.91
N PRO A 53 -11.18 39.13 6.92
CA PRO A 53 -12.55 39.39 6.55
C PRO A 53 -13.20 38.11 5.99
N GLU A 54 -14.45 37.85 6.38
CA GLU A 54 -15.15 36.57 6.11
C GLU A 54 -15.28 36.25 4.62
N ASN A 55 -15.28 37.27 3.76
CA ASN A 55 -15.27 37.13 2.31
C ASN A 55 -14.00 36.44 1.76
N LEU A 56 -12.91 36.40 2.53
CA LEU A 56 -11.67 35.72 2.18
C LEU A 56 -11.59 34.28 2.74
N PHE A 57 -12.59 33.81 3.50
CA PHE A 57 -12.60 32.47 4.12
C PHE A 57 -12.40 31.36 3.10
N SER A 58 -13.26 31.31 2.09
CA SER A 58 -13.22 30.27 1.07
C SER A 58 -11.89 30.30 0.30
N ILE A 59 -11.34 31.49 0.05
CA ILE A 59 -10.03 31.65 -0.62
C ILE A 59 -8.90 31.15 0.28
N PHE A 60 -8.92 31.47 1.58
CA PHE A 60 -7.91 31.02 2.55
C PHE A 60 -7.87 29.49 2.68
N VAL A 61 -9.03 28.86 2.88
CA VAL A 61 -9.19 27.40 3.00
C VAL A 61 -8.62 26.71 1.76
N ARG A 62 -9.03 27.20 0.59
CA ARG A 62 -8.62 26.66 -0.71
C ARG A 62 -7.11 26.76 -0.90
N ARG A 63 -6.52 27.92 -0.61
CA ARG A 63 -5.06 28.13 -0.71
C ARG A 63 -4.26 27.24 0.24
N MET A 64 -4.77 27.01 1.45
CA MET A 64 -4.14 26.11 2.43
C MET A 64 -4.16 24.65 1.97
N ALA A 65 -5.30 24.16 1.50
CA ALA A 65 -5.44 22.80 0.99
C ALA A 65 -4.56 22.58 -0.25
N SER A 66 -4.62 23.49 -1.24
CA SER A 66 -3.80 23.41 -2.45
C SER A 66 -2.30 23.48 -2.16
N ALA A 67 -1.87 24.25 -1.14
CA ALA A 67 -0.47 24.30 -0.76
C ALA A 67 -0.01 22.95 -0.18
N LEU A 68 -0.82 22.31 0.67
CA LEU A 68 -0.52 20.99 1.22
C LEU A 68 -0.40 19.94 0.10
N GLU A 69 -1.35 19.92 -0.84
CA GLU A 69 -1.34 19.02 -2.00
C GLU A 69 -0.12 19.27 -2.90
N LEU A 70 0.23 20.53 -3.14
CA LEU A 70 1.38 20.87 -3.98
C LEU A 70 2.71 20.43 -3.35
N TRP A 71 2.90 20.63 -2.05
CA TRP A 71 4.11 20.21 -1.33
C TRP A 71 4.24 18.69 -1.20
N CYS A 72 3.14 17.95 -1.39
CA CYS A 72 3.15 16.50 -1.46
C CYS A 72 3.91 16.00 -2.70
N LEU A 73 3.79 16.65 -3.87
CA LEU A 73 4.39 16.16 -5.13
C LEU A 73 5.91 15.98 -5.09
N PRO A 74 6.72 16.98 -4.65
CA PRO A 74 8.18 16.80 -4.56
C PRO A 74 8.57 15.66 -3.60
N SER A 75 7.85 15.50 -2.49
CA SER A 75 8.11 14.43 -1.53
C SER A 75 7.73 13.05 -2.07
N MET A 76 6.65 12.94 -2.85
CA MET A 76 6.29 11.71 -3.54
C MET A 76 7.34 11.34 -4.60
N LEU A 77 7.85 12.32 -5.35
CA LEU A 77 8.93 12.11 -6.31
C LEU A 77 10.19 11.60 -5.62
N LEU A 78 10.55 12.19 -4.48
CA LEU A 78 11.69 11.75 -3.67
C LEU A 78 11.50 10.30 -3.18
N GLY A 79 10.32 9.96 -2.65
CA GLY A 79 10.01 8.60 -2.21
C GLY A 79 10.08 7.57 -3.34
N ASN A 80 9.56 7.93 -4.53
CA ASN A 80 9.69 7.11 -5.74
C ASN A 80 11.17 6.89 -6.12
N PHE A 81 11.98 7.94 -6.06
CA PHE A 81 13.41 7.83 -6.34
C PHE A 81 14.13 6.92 -5.33
N ILE A 82 13.82 7.03 -4.04
CA ILE A 82 14.36 6.17 -2.98
C ILE A 82 14.02 4.70 -3.23
N ASP A 83 12.77 4.39 -3.59
CA ASP A 83 12.34 3.02 -3.92
C ASP A 83 13.07 2.47 -5.16
N LEU A 84 13.18 3.26 -6.23
CA LEU A 84 13.92 2.85 -7.43
C LEU A 84 15.39 2.60 -7.15
N VAL A 85 16.04 3.44 -6.34
CA VAL A 85 17.42 3.24 -5.90
C VAL A 85 17.52 1.97 -5.04
N GLN A 86 16.59 1.73 -4.12
CA GLN A 86 16.59 0.51 -3.31
C GLN A 86 16.46 -0.76 -4.16
N LYS A 87 15.58 -0.75 -5.17
CA LYS A 87 15.43 -1.85 -6.12
C LYS A 87 16.68 -2.04 -6.98
N ALA A 88 17.31 -0.96 -7.41
CA ALA A 88 18.59 -1.01 -8.13
C ALA A 88 19.70 -1.61 -7.24
N VAL A 89 19.78 -1.19 -5.97
CA VAL A 89 20.69 -1.78 -4.99
C VAL A 89 20.38 -3.26 -4.80
N TYR A 90 19.11 -3.67 -4.72
CA TYR A 90 18.76 -5.08 -4.60
C TYR A 90 19.18 -5.92 -5.82
N SER A 91 18.98 -5.38 -7.02
CA SER A 91 19.25 -6.10 -8.28
C SER A 91 20.72 -6.12 -8.68
N TYR A 92 21.51 -5.11 -8.30
CA TYR A 92 22.90 -4.96 -8.76
C TYR A 92 23.92 -4.75 -7.63
N GLY A 93 23.49 -4.28 -6.46
CA GLY A 93 24.36 -3.92 -5.34
C GLY A 93 24.51 -4.99 -4.26
N ILE A 94 23.54 -5.92 -4.15
CA ILE A 94 23.57 -6.98 -3.12
C ILE A 94 24.47 -8.17 -3.54
N ASP A 95 24.82 -8.27 -4.81
CA ASP A 95 25.52 -9.43 -5.36
C ASP A 95 26.88 -9.67 -4.68
N GLU A 96 27.58 -8.59 -4.31
CA GLU A 96 28.84 -8.65 -3.56
C GLU A 96 28.63 -9.08 -2.10
N GLY A 97 27.55 -8.60 -1.45
CA GLY A 97 27.18 -9.04 -0.11
C GLY A 97 26.84 -10.54 -0.08
N LEU A 98 26.14 -11.02 -1.12
CA LEU A 98 25.79 -12.43 -1.28
C LEU A 98 27.03 -13.29 -1.55
N ARG A 99 28.00 -12.77 -2.31
CA ARG A 99 29.31 -13.40 -2.54
C ARG A 99 30.10 -13.56 -1.24
N ILE A 100 30.19 -12.49 -0.45
CA ILE A 100 30.89 -12.51 0.85
C ILE A 100 30.20 -13.49 1.80
N ALA A 101 28.87 -13.51 1.85
CA ALA A 101 28.11 -14.44 2.68
C ALA A 101 28.20 -15.90 2.22
N ALA A 102 28.33 -16.14 0.90
CA ALA A 102 28.61 -17.46 0.36
C ALA A 102 29.98 -17.98 0.78
N GLY A 103 30.98 -17.10 0.79
CA GLY A 103 32.33 -17.39 1.24
C GLY A 103 33.14 -18.24 0.27
N SER A 104 34.47 -18.05 0.30
CA SER A 104 35.40 -18.83 -0.53
C SER A 104 35.52 -20.28 -0.10
N ASN A 105 35.22 -20.59 1.18
CA ASN A 105 35.22 -21.93 1.76
C ASN A 105 33.88 -22.25 2.44
N ALA A 106 33.52 -23.53 2.47
CA ALA A 106 32.33 -24.05 3.15
C ALA A 106 32.59 -24.16 4.67
N ASN A 107 32.62 -23.01 5.35
CA ASN A 107 32.74 -22.93 6.81
C ASN A 107 31.34 -22.94 7.45
N SER A 108 31.23 -23.37 8.71
CA SER A 108 29.95 -23.50 9.43
C SER A 108 29.11 -22.21 9.53
N GLY A 109 29.71 -21.03 9.33
CA GLY A 109 29.00 -19.73 9.33
C GLY A 109 28.74 -19.10 7.96
N THR A 110 29.14 -19.75 6.86
CA THR A 110 28.87 -19.25 5.49
C THR A 110 27.63 -19.91 4.90
N LEU A 111 26.98 -19.28 3.91
CA LEU A 111 25.80 -19.86 3.26
C LEU A 111 26.09 -21.25 2.68
N ARG A 112 27.33 -21.51 2.25
CA ARG A 112 27.76 -22.83 1.75
C ARG A 112 27.78 -23.91 2.84
N GLY A 113 28.32 -23.61 4.03
CA GLY A 113 28.33 -24.56 5.15
C GLY A 113 26.94 -24.76 5.76
N LEU A 114 26.12 -23.72 5.81
CA LEU A 114 24.73 -23.82 6.23
C LEU A 114 23.88 -24.63 5.24
N ALA A 115 24.11 -24.47 3.93
CA ALA A 115 23.45 -25.31 2.92
C ALA A 115 23.88 -26.79 3.00
N ASP A 116 25.14 -27.09 3.32
CA ASP A 116 25.59 -28.46 3.60
C ASP A 116 24.89 -29.04 4.84
N THR A 117 24.79 -28.25 5.91
CA THR A 117 24.07 -28.65 7.13
C THR A 117 22.59 -28.96 6.81
N LEU A 118 21.92 -28.10 6.05
CA LEU A 118 20.54 -28.30 5.60
C LEU A 118 20.39 -29.60 4.79
N TYR A 119 21.31 -29.87 3.85
CA TYR A 119 21.31 -31.11 3.08
C TYR A 119 21.42 -32.35 3.98
N GLN A 120 22.38 -32.34 4.91
CA GLN A 120 22.60 -33.46 5.83
C GLN A 120 21.37 -33.73 6.71
N ARG A 121 20.73 -32.67 7.24
CA ARG A 121 19.51 -32.82 8.04
C ARG A 121 18.33 -33.30 7.19
N ALA A 122 18.15 -32.78 5.97
CA ALA A 122 17.08 -33.21 5.08
C ALA A 122 17.23 -34.70 4.69
N ASN A 123 18.45 -35.15 4.44
CA ASN A 123 18.76 -36.56 4.21
C ASN A 123 18.54 -37.44 5.45
N ALA A 124 18.89 -36.95 6.64
CA ALA A 124 18.62 -37.67 7.88
C ALA A 124 17.11 -37.85 8.10
N LEU A 125 16.30 -36.82 7.81
CA LEU A 125 14.85 -36.92 7.83
C LEU A 125 14.34 -37.92 6.79
N LYS A 126 14.83 -37.87 5.54
CA LYS A 126 14.52 -38.87 4.51
C LYS A 126 14.81 -40.30 4.99
N GLY A 127 15.97 -40.52 5.62
CA GLY A 127 16.39 -41.83 6.11
C GLY A 127 15.54 -42.34 7.29
N ALA A 128 15.00 -41.43 8.11
CA ALA A 128 14.18 -41.76 9.28
C ALA A 128 12.71 -42.06 8.93
N VAL A 129 12.24 -41.64 7.76
CA VAL A 129 10.86 -41.89 7.29
C VAL A 129 10.76 -43.26 6.63
N VAL A 130 9.83 -44.08 7.11
CA VAL A 130 9.54 -45.41 6.57
C VAL A 130 8.64 -45.26 5.32
N GLY A 131 8.98 -45.93 4.21
CA GLY A 131 8.20 -45.87 2.97
C GLY A 131 9.08 -45.82 1.70
N GLN A 132 8.44 -45.84 0.53
CA GLN A 132 9.14 -45.69 -0.75
C GLN A 132 9.58 -44.24 -0.97
N ASP A 133 10.68 -44.05 -1.72
CA ASP A 133 11.25 -42.72 -2.01
C ASP A 133 10.32 -41.79 -2.81
N ASN A 134 9.27 -42.34 -3.43
CA ASN A 134 8.31 -41.61 -4.26
C ASN A 134 6.99 -41.31 -3.53
N GLU A 135 6.84 -41.74 -2.27
CA GLU A 135 5.63 -41.57 -1.47
C GLU A 135 5.81 -40.49 -0.42
N SER A 136 4.77 -39.69 -0.20
CA SER A 136 4.73 -38.76 0.93
C SER A 136 4.74 -39.53 2.25
N PRO A 137 5.49 -39.08 3.28
CA PRO A 137 6.18 -37.80 3.40
C PRO A 137 7.69 -37.87 3.05
N LYS A 138 8.17 -39.01 2.53
CA LYS A 138 9.58 -39.25 2.21
C LYS A 138 10.01 -38.52 0.93
N LYS A 139 9.09 -38.42 -0.03
CA LYS A 139 9.25 -37.67 -1.29
C LYS A 139 9.63 -36.22 -1.05
N GLU A 140 8.95 -35.52 -0.15
CA GLU A 140 9.16 -34.09 0.11
C GLU A 140 10.52 -33.82 0.76
N ALA A 141 10.93 -34.66 1.73
CA ALA A 141 12.24 -34.58 2.35
C ALA A 141 13.38 -34.88 1.35
N LYS A 142 13.14 -35.84 0.45
CA LYS A 142 14.05 -36.16 -0.67
C LYS A 142 14.14 -34.99 -1.66
N GLU A 143 13.01 -34.44 -2.11
CA GLU A 143 13.00 -33.31 -3.04
C GLU A 143 13.70 -32.07 -2.45
N LEU A 144 13.59 -31.84 -1.14
CA LEU A 144 14.35 -30.80 -0.45
C LEU A 144 15.86 -31.08 -0.50
N ALA A 145 16.30 -32.28 -0.10
CA ALA A 145 17.71 -32.65 -0.13
C ALA A 145 18.29 -32.60 -1.55
N ASP A 146 17.55 -33.13 -2.52
CA ASP A 146 17.95 -33.15 -3.93
C ASP A 146 18.07 -31.73 -4.51
N GLU A 147 17.27 -30.76 -4.06
CA GLU A 147 17.35 -29.37 -4.53
C GLU A 147 18.49 -28.58 -3.87
N VAL A 148 18.80 -28.89 -2.61
CA VAL A 148 19.97 -28.32 -1.92
C VAL A 148 21.28 -28.84 -2.57
N GLY A 149 21.33 -30.14 -2.88
CA GLY A 149 22.44 -30.81 -3.54
C GLY A 149 23.38 -31.55 -2.59
N ASP A 150 23.90 -32.68 -3.04
CA ASP A 150 24.78 -33.57 -2.28
C ASP A 150 26.23 -33.08 -2.18
N ASN A 151 26.71 -32.45 -3.26
CA ASN A 151 28.05 -31.91 -3.41
C ASN A 151 28.04 -30.58 -4.15
N GLU A 152 29.15 -29.85 -4.08
CA GLU A 152 29.31 -28.60 -4.81
C GLU A 152 29.86 -28.78 -6.24
N ASP A 153 30.35 -29.98 -6.59
CA ASP A 153 31.10 -30.24 -7.84
C ASP A 153 30.32 -31.06 -8.89
N THR A 154 29.44 -31.97 -8.47
CA THR A 154 28.81 -32.96 -9.35
C THR A 154 27.35 -32.68 -9.68
N ALA A 155 26.66 -31.84 -8.90
CA ALA A 155 25.22 -31.62 -9.03
C ALA A 155 24.90 -30.35 -9.84
N SER A 156 24.93 -30.47 -11.18
CA SER A 156 24.62 -29.37 -12.10
C SER A 156 23.27 -28.74 -11.80
N GLY A 157 23.28 -27.47 -11.39
CA GLY A 157 22.08 -26.67 -11.19
C GLY A 157 21.52 -26.63 -9.76
N LYS A 158 22.18 -27.22 -8.75
CA LYS A 158 21.68 -27.25 -7.35
C LYS A 158 22.20 -26.09 -6.49
N LEU A 159 21.51 -25.80 -5.38
CA LEU A 159 21.78 -24.62 -4.54
C LEU A 159 23.26 -24.53 -4.11
N ARG A 160 23.84 -25.62 -3.61
CA ARG A 160 25.23 -25.64 -3.13
C ARG A 160 26.25 -25.36 -4.23
N GLN A 161 26.05 -25.88 -5.44
CA GLN A 161 26.90 -25.54 -6.58
C GLN A 161 26.78 -24.06 -6.93
N LYS A 162 25.57 -23.50 -6.97
CA LYS A 162 25.38 -22.06 -7.27
C LYS A 162 26.03 -21.16 -6.21
N LEU A 163 25.97 -21.56 -4.95
CA LEU A 163 26.66 -20.86 -3.87
C LEU A 163 28.18 -20.94 -3.99
N LYS A 164 28.74 -22.08 -4.41
CA LYS A 164 30.17 -22.23 -4.71
C LYS A 164 30.60 -21.36 -5.90
N ASP A 165 29.87 -21.45 -7.01
CA ASP A 165 30.09 -20.62 -8.20
C ASP A 165 30.10 -19.14 -7.85
N LEU A 166 29.24 -18.70 -6.94
CA LEU A 166 29.20 -17.33 -6.46
C LEU A 166 30.40 -17.03 -5.55
N GLY A 167 30.63 -17.84 -4.52
CA GLY A 167 31.62 -17.58 -3.47
C GLY A 167 33.09 -17.62 -3.93
N ILE A 168 33.40 -18.31 -5.03
CA ILE A 168 34.76 -18.39 -5.60
C ILE A 168 35.10 -17.19 -6.50
N LEU A 169 34.10 -16.41 -6.93
CA LEU A 169 34.35 -15.24 -7.78
C LEU A 169 35.20 -14.18 -7.04
N SER A 170 36.11 -13.56 -7.79
CA SER A 170 36.81 -12.36 -7.35
C SER A 170 35.85 -11.18 -7.26
N ALA A 171 36.14 -10.23 -6.36
CA ALA A 171 35.37 -9.00 -6.24
C ALA A 171 35.28 -8.28 -7.60
N GLY A 172 34.08 -7.87 -8.01
CA GLY A 172 33.86 -7.13 -9.26
C GLY A 172 33.89 -7.97 -10.55
N ALA A 173 33.74 -9.30 -10.47
CA ALA A 173 33.59 -10.14 -11.66
C ALA A 173 32.36 -9.75 -12.49
N SER A 174 32.47 -9.76 -13.83
CA SER A 174 31.37 -9.43 -14.75
C SER A 174 30.15 -10.34 -14.59
N ASP A 175 30.37 -11.58 -14.17
CA ASP A 175 29.35 -12.62 -14.08
C ASP A 175 28.66 -12.65 -12.71
N LEU A 176 29.06 -11.76 -11.80
CA LEU A 176 28.61 -11.74 -10.41
C LEU A 176 27.08 -11.65 -10.31
N THR A 177 26.47 -10.74 -11.06
CA THR A 177 25.01 -10.55 -11.05
C THR A 177 24.26 -11.76 -11.59
N THR A 178 24.76 -12.40 -12.65
CA THR A 178 24.14 -13.61 -13.20
C THR A 178 24.23 -14.78 -12.22
N LYS A 179 25.37 -14.95 -11.54
CA LYS A 179 25.55 -16.02 -10.54
C LYS A 179 24.76 -15.76 -9.26
N ALA A 180 24.68 -14.50 -8.80
CA ALA A 180 23.87 -14.10 -7.66
C ALA A 180 22.37 -14.31 -7.94
N LYS A 181 21.91 -13.98 -9.16
CA LYS A 181 20.54 -14.29 -9.60
C LYS A 181 20.26 -15.79 -9.56
N ALA A 182 21.17 -16.62 -10.04
CA ALA A 182 21.00 -18.08 -9.99
C ALA A 182 20.89 -18.62 -8.55
N VAL A 183 21.57 -18.00 -7.58
CA VAL A 183 21.40 -18.32 -6.15
C VAL A 183 20.02 -17.89 -5.64
N LYS A 184 19.56 -16.68 -5.99
CA LYS A 184 18.23 -16.17 -5.61
C LYS A 184 17.11 -17.07 -6.16
N ASP A 185 17.21 -17.48 -7.42
CA ASP A 185 16.23 -18.36 -8.07
C ASP A 185 16.19 -19.73 -7.37
N LYS A 186 17.37 -20.32 -7.08
CA LYS A 186 17.47 -21.61 -6.40
C LYS A 186 17.03 -21.55 -4.94
N TYR A 187 17.29 -20.45 -4.24
CA TYR A 187 16.76 -20.22 -2.91
C TYR A 187 15.22 -20.30 -2.91
N GLY A 188 14.55 -19.69 -3.90
CA GLY A 188 13.10 -19.77 -4.07
C GLY A 188 12.60 -21.20 -4.26
N GLU A 189 13.30 -22.01 -5.04
CA GLU A 189 13.00 -23.43 -5.23
C GLU A 189 13.13 -24.23 -3.92
N VAL A 190 14.24 -24.07 -3.21
CA VAL A 190 14.48 -24.78 -1.93
C VAL A 190 13.46 -24.38 -0.87
N LYS A 191 13.11 -23.08 -0.79
CA LYS A 191 12.04 -22.59 0.09
C LYS A 191 10.70 -23.25 -0.24
N GLY A 192 10.37 -23.36 -1.53
CA GLY A 192 9.17 -24.06 -2.01
C GLY A 192 9.11 -25.52 -1.55
N LYS A 193 10.24 -26.24 -1.64
CA LYS A 193 10.34 -27.63 -1.16
C LYS A 193 10.27 -27.74 0.36
N PHE A 194 10.90 -26.82 1.09
CA PHE A 194 10.82 -26.77 2.55
C PHE A 194 9.37 -26.56 3.03
N ASN A 195 8.63 -25.67 2.36
CA ASN A 195 7.21 -25.47 2.65
C ASN A 195 6.38 -26.74 2.40
N ALA A 196 6.73 -27.56 1.42
CA ALA A 196 6.08 -28.86 1.20
C ALA A 196 6.35 -29.83 2.36
N VAL A 197 7.60 -29.90 2.85
CA VAL A 197 7.95 -30.67 4.06
C VAL A 197 7.15 -30.17 5.26
N LYS A 198 7.00 -28.85 5.43
CA LYS A 198 6.16 -28.30 6.50
C LYS A 198 4.70 -28.72 6.38
N GLY A 199 4.12 -28.66 5.18
CA GLY A 199 2.74 -29.11 4.93
C GLY A 199 2.51 -30.57 5.35
N GLN A 200 3.50 -31.44 5.18
CA GLN A 200 3.40 -32.83 5.64
C GLN A 200 3.44 -32.98 7.18
N LYS A 201 4.15 -32.09 7.90
CA LYS A 201 4.05 -32.03 9.37
C LYS A 201 2.66 -31.61 9.82
N GLU A 202 2.09 -30.59 9.19
CA GLU A 202 0.73 -30.11 9.50
C GLU A 202 -0.33 -31.21 9.24
N ALA A 203 -0.08 -32.09 8.27
CA ALA A 203 -0.87 -33.30 8.01
C ALA A 203 -0.60 -34.46 8.98
N GLY A 204 0.26 -34.29 10.00
CA GLY A 204 0.56 -35.29 11.03
C GLY A 204 1.55 -36.39 10.62
N GLN A 205 2.13 -36.33 9.42
CA GLN A 205 2.91 -37.44 8.84
C GLN A 205 4.31 -37.61 9.45
N TYR A 206 4.82 -36.62 10.20
CA TYR A 206 6.13 -36.66 10.87
C TYR A 206 6.06 -36.85 12.39
N ALA A 207 4.91 -37.29 12.94
CA ALA A 207 4.73 -37.46 14.38
C ALA A 207 5.77 -38.41 15.02
N SER A 208 6.30 -39.38 14.27
CA SER A 208 7.33 -40.33 14.75
C SER A 208 8.77 -39.86 14.52
N GLN A 209 9.00 -38.77 13.78
CA GLN A 209 10.32 -38.23 13.39
C GLN A 209 10.46 -36.76 13.77
N GLU A 210 9.84 -36.34 14.88
CA GLU A 210 9.76 -34.94 15.28
C GLU A 210 11.15 -34.31 15.53
N SER A 211 12.10 -35.09 16.06
CA SER A 211 13.48 -34.63 16.27
C SER A 211 14.19 -34.32 14.96
N GLN A 212 14.09 -35.21 13.96
CA GLN A 212 14.73 -35.02 12.66
C GLN A 212 14.08 -33.88 11.88
N TYR A 213 12.75 -33.73 11.99
CA TYR A 213 12.05 -32.59 11.42
C TYR A 213 12.52 -31.27 12.05
N LYS A 214 12.67 -31.24 13.38
CA LYS A 214 13.18 -30.07 14.10
C LYS A 214 14.60 -29.70 13.65
N ASP A 215 15.46 -30.68 13.42
CA ASP A 215 16.81 -30.43 12.92
C ASP A 215 16.81 -29.82 11.51
N VAL A 216 15.92 -30.28 10.61
CA VAL A 216 15.77 -29.71 9.25
C VAL A 216 15.29 -28.28 9.31
N VAL A 217 14.33 -28.03 10.19
CA VAL A 217 13.79 -26.72 10.48
C VAL A 217 14.87 -25.76 10.99
N ASP A 218 15.64 -26.16 12.00
CA ASP A 218 16.64 -25.31 12.62
C ASP A 218 17.74 -24.99 11.59
N ALA A 219 18.17 -25.98 10.80
CA ALA A 219 19.13 -25.78 9.70
C ALA A 219 18.58 -24.86 8.59
N TRP A 220 17.29 -24.97 8.25
CA TRP A 220 16.65 -24.06 7.31
C TRP A 220 16.63 -22.64 7.85
N ASN A 221 16.26 -22.45 9.12
CA ASN A 221 16.21 -21.14 9.74
C ASN A 221 17.60 -20.51 9.78
N ASP A 222 18.65 -21.23 10.20
CA ASP A 222 20.02 -20.70 10.21
C ASP A 222 20.47 -20.22 8.81
N PHE A 223 20.20 -21.04 7.78
CA PHE A 223 20.47 -20.66 6.39
C PHE A 223 19.64 -19.45 5.95
N ASN A 224 18.34 -19.47 6.26
CA ASN A 224 17.38 -18.45 5.87
C ASN A 224 17.67 -17.09 6.52
N ASN A 225 18.02 -17.09 7.80
CA ASN A 225 18.40 -15.90 8.57
C ASN A 225 19.61 -15.23 7.92
N LYS A 226 20.65 -16.02 7.62
CA LYS A 226 21.88 -15.50 6.99
C LYS A 226 21.63 -14.93 5.60
N TYR A 227 20.74 -15.56 4.84
CA TYR A 227 20.33 -15.08 3.53
C TYR A 227 19.55 -13.76 3.63
N HIS A 228 18.53 -13.70 4.50
CA HIS A 228 17.71 -12.51 4.72
C HIS A 228 18.48 -11.32 5.29
N ASP A 229 19.46 -11.55 6.16
CA ASP A 229 20.33 -10.49 6.69
C ASP A 229 21.04 -9.72 5.56
N VAL A 230 21.47 -10.43 4.51
CA VAL A 230 22.14 -9.84 3.35
C VAL A 230 21.13 -9.12 2.43
N ILE A 231 19.98 -9.75 2.15
CA ILE A 231 19.03 -9.21 1.16
C ILE A 231 18.10 -8.12 1.68
N SER A 232 17.71 -8.19 2.95
CA SER A 232 16.71 -7.30 3.56
C SER A 232 17.32 -6.09 4.25
N SER A 233 18.61 -6.13 4.61
CA SER A 233 19.31 -5.02 5.28
C SER A 233 19.28 -3.69 4.48
N PRO A 234 19.54 -3.66 3.15
CA PRO A 234 19.43 -2.43 2.38
C PRO A 234 18.01 -1.86 2.36
N LYS A 235 16.98 -2.72 2.28
CA LYS A 235 15.58 -2.29 2.31
C LYS A 235 15.19 -1.74 3.68
N TYR A 236 15.66 -2.37 4.75
CA TYR A 236 15.43 -1.90 6.11
C TYR A 236 15.99 -0.48 6.31
N ASN A 237 17.25 -0.26 5.92
CA ASN A 237 17.91 1.02 6.14
C ASN A 237 17.39 2.14 5.23
N SER A 238 17.07 1.83 3.96
CA SER A 238 16.68 2.86 2.98
C SER A 238 15.18 3.14 2.92
N ILE A 239 14.33 2.22 3.36
CA ILE A 239 12.86 2.37 3.28
C ILE A 239 12.21 2.29 4.66
N VAL A 240 12.49 1.23 5.43
CA VAL A 240 11.79 0.98 6.71
C VAL A 240 12.18 2.01 7.78
N ILE A 241 13.48 2.31 7.95
CA ILE A 241 13.92 3.33 8.92
C ILE A 241 13.37 4.72 8.55
N PRO A 242 13.49 5.22 7.30
CA PRO A 242 12.86 6.47 6.90
C PRO A 242 11.35 6.46 7.09
N SER A 243 10.66 5.34 6.87
CA SER A 243 9.22 5.21 7.11
C SER A 243 8.89 5.41 8.59
N ILE A 244 9.63 4.77 9.50
CA ILE A 244 9.48 4.95 10.95
C ILE A 244 9.69 6.42 11.32
N ILE A 245 10.78 7.03 10.83
CA ILE A 245 11.07 8.45 11.08
C ILE A 245 9.93 9.32 10.56
N SER A 246 9.40 9.05 9.36
CA SER A 246 8.30 9.81 8.77
C SER A 246 7.01 9.72 9.59
N GLN A 247 6.71 8.56 10.18
CA GLN A 247 5.55 8.41 11.07
C GLN A 247 5.70 9.22 12.37
N TRP A 248 6.89 9.23 12.95
CA TRP A 248 7.20 10.08 14.12
C TRP A 248 7.21 11.57 13.79
N LEU A 249 7.68 11.94 12.59
CA LEU A 249 7.59 13.32 12.10
C LEU A 249 6.13 13.75 11.94
N ASN A 250 5.26 12.87 11.44
CA ASN A 250 3.83 13.14 11.32
C ASN A 250 3.19 13.39 12.70
N PHE A 251 3.53 12.59 13.71
CA PHE A 251 3.13 12.85 15.10
C PHE A 251 3.65 14.21 15.61
N LEU A 252 4.94 14.49 15.39
CA LEU A 252 5.58 15.72 15.83
C LEU A 252 4.95 16.96 15.18
N THR A 253 4.55 16.88 13.90
CA THR A 253 3.87 17.99 13.22
C THR A 253 2.56 18.36 13.92
N TYR A 254 1.78 17.39 14.42
CA TYR A 254 0.56 17.69 15.18
C TYR A 254 0.86 18.29 16.56
N VAL A 255 1.92 17.84 17.24
CA VAL A 255 2.34 18.41 18.53
C VAL A 255 2.80 19.87 18.35
N ILE A 256 3.61 20.15 17.33
CA ILE A 256 4.04 21.51 17.02
C ILE A 256 2.82 22.37 16.65
N LEU A 257 1.86 21.82 15.91
CA LEU A 257 0.65 22.53 15.55
C LEU A 257 -0.20 22.86 16.79
N LEU A 258 -0.31 21.96 17.77
CA LEU A 258 -0.94 22.24 19.06
C LEU A 258 -0.20 23.35 19.82
N ILE A 259 1.13 23.32 19.83
CA ILE A 259 1.96 24.34 20.48
C ILE A 259 1.71 25.71 19.85
N ILE A 260 1.69 25.82 18.52
CA ILE A 260 1.38 27.07 17.81
C ILE A 260 -0.07 27.49 18.00
N TYR A 261 -0.98 26.52 18.13
CA TYR A 261 -2.39 26.79 18.40
C TYR A 261 -2.60 27.41 19.79
N VAL A 262 -1.83 26.96 20.80
CA VAL A 262 -1.92 27.44 22.19
C VAL A 262 -1.06 28.69 22.43
N MET A 263 0.09 28.81 21.77
CA MET A 263 1.01 29.94 21.92
C MET A 263 0.75 31.04 20.87
N GLY A 264 0.50 32.26 21.32
CA GLY A 264 0.42 33.40 20.40
C GLY A 264 -0.30 34.65 20.88
N GLY A 265 -0.93 34.62 22.08
CA GLY A 265 -1.69 35.77 22.58
C GLY A 265 -2.66 36.30 21.52
N ASP A 266 -3.06 37.57 21.58
CA ASP A 266 -4.08 38.15 20.69
C ASP A 266 -3.69 38.35 19.23
N GLN A 267 -2.43 38.08 18.85
CA GLN A 267 -1.94 38.27 17.48
C GLN A 267 -1.72 36.96 16.72
N GLY A 268 -1.36 35.86 17.41
CA GLY A 268 -1.11 34.54 16.80
C GLY A 268 0.02 34.53 15.74
N HIS A 269 0.78 33.44 15.62
CA HIS A 269 1.84 33.36 14.61
C HIS A 269 1.32 32.75 13.30
N LEU A 270 0.54 33.52 12.53
CA LEU A 270 -0.06 33.07 11.25
C LEU A 270 0.99 32.47 10.29
N THR A 271 2.14 33.14 10.13
CA THR A 271 3.22 32.68 9.26
C THR A 271 3.83 31.34 9.72
N ALA A 272 3.96 31.13 11.03
CA ALA A 272 4.46 29.87 11.57
C ALA A 272 3.44 28.75 11.33
N PHE A 273 2.16 29.02 11.57
CA PHE A 273 1.06 28.09 11.31
C PHE A 273 1.06 27.62 9.84
N TYR A 274 1.18 28.55 8.89
CA TYR A 274 1.32 28.23 7.47
C TYR A 274 2.58 27.40 7.15
N GLY A 275 3.72 27.77 7.74
CA GLY A 275 4.98 27.05 7.54
C GLY A 275 4.90 25.59 7.99
N ILE A 276 4.29 25.32 9.14
CA ILE A 276 4.08 23.96 9.64
C ILE A 276 3.16 23.16 8.72
N ILE A 277 2.09 23.77 8.19
CA ILE A 277 1.17 23.08 7.28
C ILE A 277 1.88 22.70 5.98
N ALA A 278 2.73 23.57 5.42
CA ALA A 278 3.55 23.23 4.25
C ALA A 278 4.52 22.07 4.54
N VAL A 279 5.22 22.12 5.68
CA VAL A 279 6.10 21.02 6.12
C VAL A 279 5.32 19.72 6.33
N SER A 280 4.10 19.79 6.88
CA SER A 280 3.23 18.63 7.07
C SER A 280 2.83 17.98 5.75
N GLY A 281 2.62 18.76 4.69
CA GLY A 281 2.35 18.26 3.33
C GLY A 281 3.55 17.49 2.74
N PHE A 282 4.77 17.95 3.01
CA PHE A 282 5.99 17.24 2.61
C PHE A 282 6.17 15.93 3.40
N VAL A 283 5.96 15.96 4.72
CA VAL A 283 6.01 14.75 5.58
C VAL A 283 4.93 13.75 5.16
N PHE A 284 3.75 14.24 4.77
CA PHE A 284 2.65 13.42 4.28
C PHE A 284 3.03 12.67 2.99
N GLY A 285 3.55 13.34 1.97
CA GLY A 285 3.84 12.68 0.70
C GLY A 285 5.01 11.69 0.75
N ILE A 286 6.03 11.95 1.58
CA ILE A 286 7.10 10.97 1.80
C ILE A 286 6.60 9.77 2.63
N ASN A 287 5.74 9.99 3.62
CA ASN A 287 5.16 8.88 4.40
C ASN A 287 4.32 7.95 3.52
N MET A 288 3.47 8.52 2.66
CA MET A 288 2.60 7.75 1.76
C MET A 288 3.39 6.84 0.84
N THR A 289 4.42 7.39 0.19
CA THR A 289 5.26 6.63 -0.74
C THR A 289 6.10 5.57 -0.03
N LEU A 290 6.67 5.89 1.14
CA LEU A 290 7.43 4.91 1.92
C LEU A 290 6.56 3.77 2.43
N VAL A 291 5.37 4.03 2.96
CA VAL A 291 4.42 2.98 3.41
C VAL A 291 4.08 2.02 2.27
N TYR A 292 3.90 2.54 1.05
CA TYR A 292 3.61 1.73 -0.14
C TYR A 292 4.83 0.91 -0.57
N ALA A 293 6.04 1.44 -0.40
CA ALA A 293 7.29 0.78 -0.75
C ALA A 293 7.72 -0.32 0.25
N VAL A 294 7.33 -0.20 1.53
CA VAL A 294 7.73 -1.18 2.57
C VAL A 294 7.20 -2.58 2.27
N ASP A 295 5.89 -2.71 2.03
CA ASP A 295 5.25 -3.99 1.71
C ASP A 295 3.89 -3.74 1.02
N PHE A 296 3.71 -4.31 -0.17
CA PHE A 296 2.48 -4.18 -0.93
C PHE A 296 1.39 -5.15 -0.49
N ASN A 297 1.74 -6.24 0.19
CA ASN A 297 0.77 -7.27 0.61
C ASN A 297 -0.29 -6.67 1.56
N TYR A 298 0.09 -5.66 2.34
CA TYR A 298 -0.78 -5.02 3.36
C TYR A 298 -1.45 -3.73 2.89
N LEU A 299 -1.18 -3.29 1.65
CA LEU A 299 -1.62 -1.98 1.15
C LEU A 299 -3.15 -1.86 1.09
N VAL A 300 -3.87 -2.97 0.87
CA VAL A 300 -5.34 -3.00 0.91
C VAL A 300 -5.87 -2.52 2.27
N TYR A 301 -5.22 -2.92 3.37
CA TYR A 301 -5.60 -2.53 4.72
C TYR A 301 -5.28 -1.06 4.98
N TYR A 302 -4.21 -0.54 4.38
CA TYR A 302 -3.89 0.88 4.42
C TYR A 302 -4.97 1.72 3.71
N ILE A 303 -5.38 1.36 2.48
CA ILE A 303 -6.43 2.07 1.74
C ILE A 303 -7.76 2.00 2.51
N ALA A 304 -8.06 0.86 3.12
CA ALA A 304 -9.23 0.72 3.99
C ALA A 304 -9.16 1.66 5.20
N GLY A 305 -8.01 1.81 5.83
CA GLY A 305 -7.79 2.76 6.93
C GLY A 305 -7.99 4.21 6.48
N GLU A 306 -7.38 4.61 5.36
CA GLU A 306 -7.48 5.95 4.77
C GLU A 306 -8.94 6.33 4.50
N ASN A 307 -9.72 5.44 3.88
CA ASN A 307 -11.11 5.69 3.52
C ASN A 307 -12.11 5.51 4.67
N SER A 308 -11.69 4.94 5.81
CA SER A 308 -12.51 4.85 7.02
C SER A 308 -12.42 6.09 7.89
N PHE A 309 -11.42 6.94 7.63
CA PHE A 309 -11.17 8.16 8.41
C PHE A 309 -12.37 9.13 8.44
N PRO A 310 -13.07 9.42 7.32
CA PRO A 310 -14.25 10.28 7.34
C PRO A 310 -15.37 9.83 8.30
N VAL A 311 -15.62 8.53 8.39
CA VAL A 311 -16.66 7.98 9.28
C VAL A 311 -16.27 8.13 10.75
N ILE A 312 -15.04 7.76 11.09
CA ILE A 312 -14.52 7.86 12.46
C ILE A 312 -14.57 9.31 12.93
N THR A 313 -14.17 10.23 12.06
CA THR A 313 -14.14 11.63 12.41
C THR A 313 -15.51 12.29 12.50
N SER A 314 -16.45 11.90 11.63
CA SER A 314 -17.85 12.32 11.72
C SER A 314 -18.49 11.84 13.02
N PHE A 315 -18.18 10.61 13.44
CA PHE A 315 -18.62 10.08 14.72
C PHE A 315 -18.05 10.87 15.91
N ILE A 316 -16.76 11.22 15.88
CA ILE A 316 -16.15 12.07 16.91
C ILE A 316 -16.82 13.44 16.98
N HIS A 317 -17.09 14.08 15.84
CA HIS A 317 -17.79 15.36 15.78
C HIS A 317 -19.22 15.30 16.35
N TYR A 318 -19.93 14.20 16.06
CA TYR A 318 -21.24 13.94 16.65
C TYR A 318 -21.17 13.90 18.17
N LEU A 319 -20.19 13.17 18.74
CA LEU A 319 -19.97 13.11 20.19
C LEU A 319 -19.61 14.48 20.79
N ILE A 320 -18.72 15.24 20.14
CA ILE A 320 -18.32 16.58 20.60
C ILE A 320 -19.54 17.52 20.62
N THR A 321 -20.37 17.47 19.57
CA THR A 321 -21.57 18.32 19.47
C THR A 321 -22.60 17.97 20.55
N LEU A 322 -22.73 16.68 20.92
CA LEU A 322 -23.59 16.28 22.03
C LEU A 322 -23.12 16.84 23.38
N ILE A 323 -21.81 16.88 23.62
CA ILE A 323 -21.23 17.31 24.90
C ILE A 323 -21.12 18.84 25.00
N PHE A 324 -20.70 19.50 23.92
CA PHE A 324 -20.34 20.93 23.88
C PHE A 324 -21.21 21.77 22.92
N GLY A 325 -22.32 21.24 22.41
CA GLY A 325 -23.18 21.93 21.44
C GLY A 325 -23.91 23.17 21.98
N ASN A 326 -23.91 23.41 23.30
CA ASN A 326 -24.54 24.58 23.88
C ASN A 326 -23.67 25.84 23.73
N ARG A 327 -23.82 26.53 22.60
CA ARG A 327 -23.10 27.76 22.22
C ARG A 327 -23.24 28.93 23.20
N ARG A 328 -24.21 28.90 24.13
CA ARG A 328 -24.36 29.93 25.17
C ARG A 328 -23.39 29.78 26.34
N LYS A 329 -22.83 28.59 26.55
CA LYS A 329 -21.95 28.27 27.69
C LYS A 329 -20.50 28.05 27.27
N TYR A 330 -20.28 27.60 26.04
CA TYR A 330 -18.95 27.26 25.53
C TYR A 330 -18.68 27.95 24.21
N ASN A 331 -17.41 28.30 23.98
CA ASN A 331 -16.92 28.73 22.68
C ASN A 331 -16.72 27.48 21.80
N SER A 332 -17.83 26.89 21.35
CA SER A 332 -17.87 25.54 20.76
C SER A 332 -16.89 25.37 19.59
N ASP A 333 -16.72 26.40 18.75
CA ASP A 333 -15.85 26.33 17.58
C ASP A 333 -14.36 26.25 17.96
N TYR A 334 -13.94 26.88 19.07
CA TYR A 334 -12.57 26.77 19.61
C TYR A 334 -12.31 25.36 20.15
N ILE A 335 -13.27 24.82 20.91
CA ILE A 335 -13.15 23.52 21.57
C ILE A 335 -13.12 22.38 20.54
N VAL A 336 -13.91 22.47 19.48
CA VAL A 336 -13.94 21.46 18.40
C VAL A 336 -12.56 21.33 17.74
N VAL A 337 -11.92 22.45 17.38
CA VAL A 337 -10.59 22.44 16.75
C VAL A 337 -9.52 21.91 17.72
N GLY A 338 -9.56 22.33 18.98
CA GLY A 338 -8.63 21.81 20.00
C GLY A 338 -8.76 20.29 20.19
N ILE A 339 -9.99 19.77 20.22
CA ILE A 339 -10.24 18.32 20.33
C ILE A 339 -9.77 17.58 19.07
N ASP A 340 -10.01 18.12 17.88
CA ASP A 340 -9.53 17.53 16.62
C ASP A 340 -8.00 17.38 16.62
N ILE A 341 -7.27 18.41 17.06
CA ILE A 341 -5.80 18.36 17.17
C ILE A 341 -5.38 17.28 18.18
N VAL A 342 -6.04 17.21 19.34
CA VAL A 342 -5.72 16.19 20.37
C VAL A 342 -6.01 14.77 19.86
N VAL A 343 -7.14 14.56 19.18
CA VAL A 343 -7.48 13.28 18.54
C VAL A 343 -6.44 12.91 17.49
N ALA A 344 -6.01 13.89 16.67
CA ALA A 344 -4.97 13.67 15.67
C ALA A 344 -3.64 13.22 16.31
N ILE A 345 -3.25 13.85 17.42
CA ILE A 345 -2.06 13.48 18.20
C ILE A 345 -2.18 12.05 18.73
N ILE A 346 -3.33 11.67 19.29
CA ILE A 346 -3.54 10.31 19.82
C ILE A 346 -3.45 9.27 18.71
N ILE A 347 -4.17 9.46 17.60
CA ILE A 347 -4.19 8.51 16.49
C ILE A 347 -2.81 8.39 15.85
N SER A 348 -2.14 9.51 15.57
CA SER A 348 -0.79 9.50 14.99
C SER A 348 0.26 8.92 15.92
N PHE A 349 0.15 9.13 17.24
CA PHE A 349 1.03 8.50 18.22
C PHE A 349 0.87 6.99 18.24
N VAL A 350 -0.38 6.50 18.31
CA VAL A 350 -0.67 5.06 18.29
C VAL A 350 -0.19 4.45 16.97
N ALA A 351 -0.43 5.12 15.83
CA ALA A 351 0.08 4.68 14.54
C ALA A 351 1.62 4.60 14.53
N ALA A 352 2.33 5.61 15.02
CA ALA A 352 3.80 5.63 15.06
C ALA A 352 4.38 4.54 15.99
N VAL A 353 3.76 4.31 17.16
CA VAL A 353 4.17 3.27 18.11
C VAL A 353 3.94 1.88 17.51
N VAL A 354 2.74 1.62 16.97
CA VAL A 354 2.42 0.32 16.36
C VAL A 354 3.27 0.07 15.13
N TRP A 355 3.53 1.09 14.29
CA TRP A 355 4.43 0.98 13.14
C TRP A 355 5.86 0.66 13.56
N THR A 356 6.40 1.39 14.54
CA THR A 356 7.73 1.13 15.08
C THR A 356 7.81 -0.28 15.66
N HIS A 357 6.81 -0.69 16.44
CA HIS A 357 6.76 -2.03 17.02
C HIS A 357 6.65 -3.12 15.95
N ALA A 358 5.82 -2.94 14.93
CA ALA A 358 5.68 -3.90 13.83
C ALA A 358 7.00 -4.16 13.09
N TYR A 359 7.86 -3.13 12.95
CA TYR A 359 9.13 -3.27 12.23
C TYR A 359 10.37 -3.51 13.11
N THR A 360 10.26 -3.32 14.42
CA THR A 360 11.34 -3.60 15.39
C THR A 360 11.13 -4.90 16.16
N CYS A 361 9.90 -5.40 16.24
CA CYS A 361 9.61 -6.70 16.83
C CYS A 361 10.21 -7.80 15.97
N LYS A 362 10.86 -8.75 16.61
CA LYS A 362 11.32 -9.97 15.96
C LYS A 362 10.11 -10.90 15.80
N PRO A 363 9.75 -11.33 14.58
CA PRO A 363 8.65 -12.26 14.40
C PRO A 363 8.99 -13.58 15.11
N LYS A 364 7.97 -14.30 15.55
CA LYS A 364 8.17 -15.64 16.11
C LYS A 364 8.56 -16.58 14.98
N ASP A 365 9.52 -17.44 15.26
CA ASP A 365 9.91 -18.46 14.32
C ASP A 365 8.70 -19.36 14.02
N SER A 366 8.39 -19.50 12.73
CA SER A 366 7.27 -20.29 12.19
C SER A 366 7.30 -21.76 12.58
N THR A 367 8.41 -22.21 13.15
CA THR A 367 8.75 -23.61 13.39
C THR A 367 9.19 -23.89 14.83
N ALA A 368 9.61 -22.84 15.55
CA ALA A 368 9.85 -22.82 16.97
C ALA A 368 9.12 -21.58 17.56
N PRO A 369 7.79 -21.63 17.78
CA PRO A 369 6.99 -20.48 18.21
C PRO A 369 7.39 -19.87 19.57
N GLU A 370 8.32 -20.52 20.25
CA GLU A 370 8.94 -20.10 21.52
C GLU A 370 10.25 -19.33 21.31
N LYS A 371 10.83 -19.39 20.11
CA LYS A 371 12.02 -18.64 19.68
C LYS A 371 11.59 -17.49 18.77
N ASN A 372 12.26 -16.35 18.95
CA ASN A 372 12.17 -15.24 18.01
C ASN A 372 13.07 -15.55 16.82
N ALA A 373 12.58 -15.34 15.60
CA ALA A 373 13.40 -15.35 14.41
C ALA A 373 14.39 -14.18 14.44
N ASP A 374 15.44 -14.25 13.61
CA ASP A 374 16.40 -13.16 13.48
C ASP A 374 15.76 -11.91 12.84
N ASN A 375 16.50 -10.79 12.90
CA ASN A 375 16.04 -9.52 12.34
C ASN A 375 15.67 -9.70 10.85
N TYR A 376 14.57 -9.08 10.42
CA TYR A 376 14.14 -8.91 9.01
C TYR A 376 13.24 -9.98 8.35
N HIS A 377 12.76 -11.00 9.08
CA HIS A 377 11.90 -12.06 8.52
C HIS A 377 10.49 -11.64 8.08
N HIS A 378 10.05 -10.45 8.45
CA HIS A 378 8.81 -9.82 7.99
C HIS A 378 9.04 -8.75 6.91
N ILE A 379 10.29 -8.52 6.50
CA ILE A 379 10.62 -7.55 5.46
C ILE A 379 10.74 -8.27 4.13
N TYR A 380 9.72 -8.09 3.29
CA TYR A 380 9.75 -8.59 1.93
C TYR A 380 10.66 -7.71 1.05
N ALA A 381 11.91 -8.14 0.88
CA ALA A 381 12.86 -7.49 -0.03
C ALA A 381 12.78 -8.12 -1.42
N PHE A 382 12.52 -7.29 -2.42
CA PHE A 382 12.45 -7.68 -3.83
C PHE A 382 13.15 -6.62 -4.68
N GLY A 383 13.55 -7.02 -5.87
CA GLY A 383 14.26 -6.19 -6.83
C GLY A 383 13.40 -5.87 -8.02
N PHE A 384 14.09 -5.64 -9.13
CA PHE A 384 13.52 -5.54 -10.47
C PHE A 384 13.26 -6.94 -11.05
N ASP A 385 12.00 -7.39 -11.08
CA ASP A 385 11.61 -8.64 -11.74
C ASP A 385 11.83 -8.57 -13.26
N THR A 386 12.61 -9.50 -13.79
CA THR A 386 12.88 -9.59 -15.23
C THR A 386 11.74 -10.21 -16.05
N ARG A 387 10.65 -10.65 -15.41
CA ARG A 387 9.48 -11.15 -16.13
C ARG A 387 8.84 -10.02 -16.94
N PRO A 388 8.48 -10.24 -18.21
CA PRO A 388 7.78 -9.24 -19.00
C PRO A 388 6.46 -8.89 -18.31
N SER A 389 6.20 -7.59 -18.15
CA SER A 389 4.95 -7.08 -17.59
C SER A 389 3.77 -7.67 -18.34
N LYS A 390 2.84 -8.31 -17.63
CA LYS A 390 1.69 -8.94 -18.27
C LYS A 390 0.73 -7.88 -18.82
N PRO A 391 0.12 -8.08 -20.01
CA PRO A 391 -0.87 -7.16 -20.55
C PRO A 391 -2.03 -6.85 -19.59
N GLY A 392 -2.38 -7.80 -18.71
CA GLY A 392 -3.41 -7.64 -17.68
C GLY A 392 -3.17 -6.51 -16.67
N VAL A 393 -1.95 -5.96 -16.57
CA VAL A 393 -1.65 -4.79 -15.70
C VAL A 393 -2.22 -3.48 -16.26
N VAL A 394 -2.45 -3.38 -17.57
CA VAL A 394 -2.85 -2.12 -18.23
C VAL A 394 -4.19 -1.61 -17.69
N SER A 395 -5.17 -2.51 -17.57
CA SER A 395 -6.51 -2.19 -17.06
C SER A 395 -6.49 -1.61 -15.63
N PRO A 396 -5.93 -2.28 -14.60
CA PRO A 396 -5.90 -1.73 -13.25
C PRO A 396 -5.07 -0.44 -13.14
N CYS A 397 -4.01 -0.26 -13.95
CA CYS A 397 -3.30 1.01 -14.03
C CYS A 397 -4.18 2.15 -14.55
N LEU A 398 -4.94 1.91 -15.62
CA LEU A 398 -5.90 2.88 -16.14
C LEU A 398 -6.98 3.20 -15.11
N MET A 399 -7.46 2.20 -14.35
CA MET A 399 -8.41 2.42 -13.27
C MET A 399 -7.87 3.38 -12.22
N VAL A 400 -6.61 3.23 -11.81
CA VAL A 400 -5.97 4.12 -10.83
C VAL A 400 -5.79 5.53 -11.41
N ILE A 401 -5.34 5.66 -12.67
CA ILE A 401 -5.14 6.98 -13.31
C ILE A 401 -6.47 7.71 -13.50
N VAL A 402 -7.49 7.06 -14.04
CA VAL A 402 -8.84 7.64 -14.23
C VAL A 402 -9.54 7.85 -12.89
N GLY A 403 -9.32 6.93 -11.94
CA GLY A 403 -9.71 7.03 -10.54
C GLY A 403 -9.18 8.31 -9.92
N MET A 404 -7.89 8.40 -9.65
CA MET A 404 -7.29 9.55 -8.97
C MET A 404 -7.37 10.85 -9.78
N GLY A 405 -7.13 10.80 -11.09
CA GLY A 405 -7.01 12.02 -11.90
C GLY A 405 -8.31 12.77 -12.08
N LEU A 406 -9.39 12.07 -12.46
CA LEU A 406 -10.59 12.74 -12.94
C LEU A 406 -11.53 13.21 -11.81
N VAL A 407 -11.39 12.70 -10.58
CA VAL A 407 -12.31 13.03 -9.49
C VAL A 407 -12.26 14.52 -9.15
N TYR A 408 -11.06 15.09 -9.00
CA TYR A 408 -10.88 16.49 -8.60
C TYR A 408 -11.15 17.51 -9.72
N ALA A 409 -11.24 17.04 -10.97
CA ALA A 409 -11.68 17.88 -12.08
C ALA A 409 -13.16 18.28 -11.97
N ILE A 410 -13.97 17.42 -11.35
CA ILE A 410 -15.43 17.53 -11.30
C ILE A 410 -15.92 17.76 -9.87
N TYR A 411 -15.40 17.00 -8.90
CA TYR A 411 -15.81 17.06 -7.50
C TYR A 411 -14.69 17.70 -6.64
N PRO A 412 -15.00 18.61 -5.70
CA PRO A 412 -16.34 19.11 -5.36
C PRO A 412 -16.80 20.29 -6.24
N GLY A 413 -15.90 20.85 -7.06
CA GLY A 413 -16.09 22.16 -7.69
C GLY A 413 -17.30 22.27 -8.64
N ILE A 414 -17.46 21.32 -9.57
CA ILE A 414 -18.57 21.30 -10.52
C ILE A 414 -19.78 20.61 -9.90
N ALA A 415 -19.59 19.39 -9.36
CA ALA A 415 -20.64 18.62 -8.71
C ALA A 415 -20.22 18.30 -7.27
N PRO A 416 -21.07 18.55 -6.25
CA PRO A 416 -22.40 19.15 -6.31
C PRO A 416 -22.39 20.69 -6.44
N GLY A 417 -21.23 21.35 -6.29
CA GLY A 417 -21.10 22.79 -6.01
C GLY A 417 -21.79 23.76 -6.98
N MET A 418 -21.91 23.42 -8.27
CA MET A 418 -22.53 24.28 -9.29
C MET A 418 -23.86 23.76 -9.82
N ILE A 419 -24.19 22.48 -9.54
CA ILE A 419 -25.35 21.78 -10.14
C ILE A 419 -26.50 21.65 -9.15
N VAL A 420 -26.18 21.51 -7.86
CA VAL A 420 -27.13 21.25 -6.77
C VAL A 420 -27.35 22.52 -5.94
N PRO A 421 -28.57 22.78 -5.44
CA PRO A 421 -28.82 23.84 -4.48
C PRO A 421 -27.97 23.70 -3.20
N PHE A 422 -27.46 24.81 -2.67
CA PHE A 422 -26.53 24.84 -1.54
C PHE A 422 -26.97 24.00 -0.32
N TYR A 423 -28.25 24.00 0.04
CA TYR A 423 -28.76 23.27 1.21
C TYR A 423 -28.70 21.74 1.08
N LEU A 424 -28.45 21.21 -0.13
CA LEU A 424 -28.28 19.78 -0.36
C LEU A 424 -26.80 19.36 -0.38
N ILE A 425 -25.86 20.28 -0.63
CA ILE A 425 -24.42 20.00 -0.75
C ILE A 425 -23.94 19.27 0.51
N ASP A 426 -24.19 19.84 1.69
CA ASP A 426 -23.78 19.26 2.98
C ASP A 426 -24.35 17.85 3.21
N LYS A 427 -25.57 17.58 2.74
CA LYS A 427 -26.20 16.26 2.87
C LYS A 427 -25.54 15.23 1.94
N ILE A 428 -25.20 15.65 0.72
CA ILE A 428 -24.50 14.79 -0.25
C ILE A 428 -23.12 14.45 0.28
N GLU A 429 -22.38 15.44 0.79
CA GLU A 429 -21.07 15.23 1.39
C GLU A 429 -21.14 14.25 2.56
N MET A 430 -22.09 14.41 3.50
CA MET A 430 -22.27 13.45 4.60
C MET A 430 -22.54 12.01 4.12
N VAL A 431 -23.36 11.84 3.08
CA VAL A 431 -23.64 10.51 2.51
C VAL A 431 -22.38 9.94 1.87
N LEU A 432 -21.63 10.74 1.12
CA LEU A 432 -20.37 10.32 0.50
C LEU A 432 -19.36 9.88 1.55
N LEU A 433 -19.13 10.67 2.60
CA LEU A 433 -18.18 10.32 3.68
C LEU A 433 -18.46 8.96 4.32
N ILE A 434 -19.71 8.48 4.32
CA ILE A 434 -20.08 7.15 4.82
C ILE A 434 -19.92 6.08 3.73
N LEU A 435 -20.36 6.37 2.51
CA LEU A 435 -20.35 5.39 1.43
C LEU A 435 -18.94 5.04 0.93
N THR A 436 -18.00 5.97 1.00
CA THR A 436 -16.61 5.80 0.51
C THR A 436 -15.83 4.75 1.29
N THR A 437 -16.21 4.49 2.54
CA THR A 437 -15.58 3.48 3.39
C THR A 437 -15.87 2.05 2.91
N PHE A 438 -17.01 1.79 2.26
CA PHE A 438 -17.43 0.41 1.95
C PHE A 438 -16.56 -0.30 0.91
N PRO A 439 -16.24 0.27 -0.27
CA PRO A 439 -15.50 -0.46 -1.29
C PRO A 439 -14.12 -0.96 -0.79
N PRO A 440 -13.27 -0.13 -0.16
CA PRO A 440 -11.99 -0.59 0.37
C PRO A 440 -12.12 -1.64 1.48
N ILE A 441 -13.09 -1.50 2.40
CA ILE A 441 -13.31 -2.49 3.46
C ILE A 441 -13.77 -3.83 2.89
N ILE A 442 -14.65 -3.83 1.88
CA ILE A 442 -15.08 -5.07 1.22
C ILE A 442 -13.89 -5.82 0.63
N ILE A 443 -12.98 -5.12 -0.05
CA ILE A 443 -11.77 -5.73 -0.60
C ILE A 443 -10.83 -6.22 0.50
N ALA A 444 -10.67 -5.48 1.60
CA ALA A 444 -9.88 -5.91 2.76
C ALA A 444 -10.46 -7.18 3.43
N ILE A 445 -11.79 -7.28 3.56
CA ILE A 445 -12.47 -8.46 4.09
C ILE A 445 -12.34 -9.65 3.13
N LEU A 446 -12.53 -9.44 1.83
CA LEU A 446 -12.31 -10.49 0.82
C LEU A 446 -10.89 -11.03 0.88
N ARG A 447 -9.91 -10.16 1.10
CA ARG A 447 -8.51 -10.54 1.26
C ARG A 447 -8.27 -11.36 2.53
N LYS A 448 -8.84 -10.94 3.67
CA LYS A 448 -8.71 -11.68 4.94
C LYS A 448 -9.40 -13.04 4.91
N THR A 449 -10.57 -13.14 4.26
CA THR A 449 -11.37 -14.38 4.21
C THR A 449 -10.88 -15.38 3.18
N ARG A 450 -10.17 -14.93 2.14
CA ARG A 450 -9.56 -15.81 1.13
C ARG A 450 -8.05 -15.52 1.00
N PRO A 451 -7.24 -16.05 1.94
CA PRO A 451 -5.80 -15.86 1.93
C PRO A 451 -5.14 -16.53 0.72
N GLY A 452 -4.09 -15.90 0.19
CA GLY A 452 -3.31 -16.38 -0.95
C GLY A 452 -3.08 -15.29 -2.00
N GLY A 453 -1.81 -15.04 -2.35
CA GLY A 453 -1.42 -14.09 -3.40
C GLY A 453 -1.91 -14.54 -4.77
N GLY A 454 -3.11 -14.11 -5.16
CA GLY A 454 -3.68 -14.43 -6.46
C GLY A 454 -5.09 -14.99 -6.45
N SER A 455 -5.72 -15.29 -5.30
CA SER A 455 -7.07 -15.87 -5.32
C SER A 455 -8.02 -15.10 -6.23
N ILE A 456 -8.72 -15.78 -7.16
CA ILE A 456 -9.66 -15.17 -8.12
C ILE A 456 -10.72 -14.26 -7.47
N ALA A 457 -11.03 -14.52 -6.20
CA ALA A 457 -11.97 -13.72 -5.41
C ALA A 457 -11.42 -12.36 -4.98
N THR A 458 -10.11 -12.14 -5.15
CA THR A 458 -9.43 -10.91 -4.81
C THR A 458 -8.92 -10.24 -6.08
N PRO A 459 -8.90 -8.90 -6.13
CA PRO A 459 -8.38 -8.16 -7.28
C PRO A 459 -6.89 -8.40 -7.55
N MET A 460 -6.14 -9.01 -6.61
CA MET A 460 -4.74 -9.43 -6.80
C MET A 460 -4.58 -10.69 -7.69
N ALA A 461 -5.66 -11.25 -8.23
CA ALA A 461 -5.58 -12.33 -9.20
C ALA A 461 -4.89 -11.88 -10.50
N ILE A 462 -4.51 -12.83 -11.36
CA ILE A 462 -4.16 -12.54 -12.75
C ILE A 462 -5.44 -12.16 -13.49
N TRP A 463 -5.47 -10.98 -14.10
CA TRP A 463 -6.59 -10.51 -14.91
C TRP A 463 -6.46 -11.05 -16.33
N GLY A 464 -6.69 -12.35 -16.46
CA GLY A 464 -6.51 -13.09 -17.70
C GLY A 464 -6.42 -14.58 -17.44
N ASP A 465 -5.80 -15.30 -18.39
CA ASP A 465 -5.57 -16.73 -18.30
C ASP A 465 -4.77 -17.06 -17.02
N ASP A 466 -5.24 -18.05 -16.27
CA ASP A 466 -4.52 -18.52 -15.10
C ASP A 466 -3.19 -19.18 -15.52
N GLU A 467 -2.17 -19.03 -14.69
CA GLU A 467 -0.86 -19.62 -14.94
C GLU A 467 -0.44 -20.46 -13.74
N LYS A 468 0.26 -21.56 -13.98
CA LYS A 468 0.91 -22.29 -12.89
C LYS A 468 2.15 -21.52 -12.43
N ASN A 469 2.24 -21.29 -11.14
CA ASN A 469 3.46 -20.82 -10.50
C ASN A 469 4.58 -21.82 -10.81
N GLN A 470 5.66 -21.33 -11.43
CA GLN A 470 6.77 -22.16 -11.91
C GLN A 470 7.39 -23.02 -10.80
N TYR A 471 7.35 -22.54 -9.55
CA TYR A 471 7.99 -23.17 -8.39
C TYR A 471 7.07 -24.14 -7.66
N THR A 472 5.83 -23.73 -7.40
CA THR A 472 4.88 -24.58 -6.65
C THR A 472 4.07 -25.50 -7.56
N GLN A 473 4.12 -25.30 -8.88
CA GLN A 473 3.30 -25.97 -9.89
C GLN A 473 1.79 -25.86 -9.60
N LYS A 474 1.41 -24.91 -8.73
CA LYS A 474 0.04 -24.56 -8.39
C LYS A 474 -0.41 -23.39 -9.25
N TRP A 475 -1.63 -23.44 -9.72
CA TRP A 475 -2.29 -22.33 -10.38
C TRP A 475 -2.27 -21.08 -9.49
N ILE A 476 -1.89 -19.92 -10.04
CA ILE A 476 -1.74 -18.67 -9.29
C ILE A 476 -3.11 -18.16 -8.82
N ASN A 477 -4.16 -18.29 -9.65
CA ASN A 477 -5.48 -17.79 -9.30
C ASN A 477 -6.30 -18.71 -8.41
N SER A 478 -6.10 -20.03 -8.54
CA SER A 478 -6.85 -21.03 -7.76
C SER A 478 -6.08 -21.61 -6.58
N GLY A 479 -4.74 -21.49 -6.56
CA GLY A 479 -3.87 -22.09 -5.55
C GLY A 479 -3.83 -23.61 -5.56
N GLN A 480 -4.47 -24.26 -6.54
CA GLN A 480 -4.58 -25.72 -6.64
C GLN A 480 -3.46 -26.30 -7.51
N SER A 481 -2.94 -27.48 -7.14
CA SER A 481 -1.93 -28.22 -7.90
C SER A 481 -2.54 -29.07 -9.01
N ASP A 482 -3.77 -29.58 -8.79
CA ASP A 482 -4.54 -30.39 -9.73
C ASP A 482 -5.88 -29.72 -10.06
N GLY A 483 -6.27 -29.80 -11.33
CA GLY A 483 -7.48 -29.16 -11.90
C GLY A 483 -7.17 -28.16 -13.02
N ASN A 484 -8.21 -27.63 -13.63
CA ASN A 484 -8.09 -26.53 -14.59
C ASN A 484 -7.89 -25.20 -13.85
N GLY A 485 -7.05 -24.32 -14.40
CA GLY A 485 -6.87 -22.96 -13.90
C GLY A 485 -8.19 -22.18 -13.91
N LYS A 486 -8.27 -21.14 -13.06
CA LYS A 486 -9.43 -20.25 -13.01
C LYS A 486 -9.04 -18.86 -13.51
N ASP A 487 -9.50 -18.54 -14.71
CA ASP A 487 -9.18 -17.27 -15.35
C ASP A 487 -9.84 -16.09 -14.64
N GLY A 488 -9.10 -15.01 -14.48
CA GLY A 488 -9.52 -13.82 -13.74
C GLY A 488 -10.19 -12.74 -14.58
N TYR A 489 -10.67 -13.04 -15.80
CA TYR A 489 -11.28 -12.05 -16.71
C TYR A 489 -12.49 -11.29 -16.11
N PHE A 490 -13.12 -11.83 -15.07
CA PHE A 490 -14.22 -11.16 -14.36
C PHE A 490 -13.85 -9.73 -13.90
N TRP A 491 -12.59 -9.50 -13.52
CA TRP A 491 -12.17 -8.18 -13.02
C TRP A 491 -12.19 -7.08 -14.10
N HIS A 492 -12.07 -7.45 -15.39
CA HIS A 492 -12.28 -6.51 -16.50
C HIS A 492 -13.72 -6.00 -16.59
N ALA A 493 -14.71 -6.66 -15.98
CA ALA A 493 -16.07 -6.11 -15.93
C ALA A 493 -16.12 -4.75 -15.22
N PHE A 494 -15.18 -4.49 -14.29
CA PHE A 494 -15.07 -3.20 -13.61
C PHE A 494 -14.46 -2.10 -14.48
N ASP A 495 -13.88 -2.41 -15.66
CA ASP A 495 -13.46 -1.40 -16.64
C ASP A 495 -14.64 -0.53 -17.09
N LEU A 496 -15.86 -1.07 -17.04
CA LEU A 496 -17.09 -0.34 -17.29
C LEU A 496 -17.26 0.88 -16.37
N LEU A 497 -16.77 0.80 -15.11
CA LEU A 497 -16.84 1.93 -14.17
C LEU A 497 -15.99 3.12 -14.64
N MET A 498 -14.88 2.88 -15.35
CA MET A 498 -14.09 3.96 -15.95
C MET A 498 -14.90 4.68 -17.04
N VAL A 499 -15.54 3.91 -17.92
CA VAL A 499 -16.36 4.45 -19.00
C VAL A 499 -17.51 5.27 -18.42
N ILE A 500 -18.21 4.74 -17.42
CA ILE A 500 -19.29 5.46 -16.72
C ILE A 500 -18.75 6.76 -16.11
N LYS A 501 -17.60 6.73 -15.42
CA LYS A 501 -17.03 7.91 -14.79
C LYS A 501 -16.68 9.01 -15.81
N ILE A 502 -16.05 8.65 -16.92
CA ILE A 502 -15.69 9.60 -17.99
C ILE A 502 -16.96 10.18 -18.64
N VAL A 503 -17.96 9.34 -18.93
CA VAL A 503 -19.24 9.79 -19.49
C VAL A 503 -19.94 10.76 -18.54
N LEU A 504 -19.96 10.47 -17.23
CA LEU A 504 -20.53 11.37 -16.23
C LEU A 504 -19.78 12.71 -16.17
N ALA A 505 -18.46 12.70 -16.25
CA ALA A 505 -17.65 13.92 -16.30
C ALA A 505 -18.01 14.80 -17.50
N VAL A 506 -18.14 14.20 -18.68
CA VAL A 506 -18.58 14.90 -19.90
C VAL A 506 -20.00 15.43 -19.75
N ILE A 507 -20.93 14.65 -19.18
CA ILE A 507 -22.30 15.08 -18.93
C ILE A 507 -22.34 16.29 -17.97
N PHE A 508 -21.53 16.30 -16.92
CA PHE A 508 -21.46 17.43 -15.99
C PHE A 508 -20.88 18.69 -16.63
N ILE A 509 -19.84 18.57 -17.45
CA ILE A 509 -19.29 19.73 -18.19
C ILE A 509 -20.31 20.21 -19.23
N TYR A 510 -20.95 19.29 -19.95
CA TYR A 510 -21.96 19.61 -20.97
C TYR A 510 -23.17 20.31 -20.35
N SER A 511 -23.64 19.87 -19.18
CA SER A 511 -24.80 20.48 -18.52
C SER A 511 -24.55 21.93 -18.13
N LEU A 512 -23.32 22.28 -17.74
CA LEU A 512 -22.92 23.67 -17.43
C LEU A 512 -22.91 24.60 -18.66
N HIS A 513 -22.51 24.11 -19.83
CA HIS A 513 -22.42 24.91 -21.05
C HIS A 513 -23.76 25.02 -21.80
N TYR A 514 -24.54 23.94 -21.84
CA TYR A 514 -25.80 23.88 -22.58
C TYR A 514 -26.99 23.78 -21.64
N ARG A 515 -27.25 24.85 -20.88
CA ARG A 515 -28.30 24.93 -19.85
C ARG A 515 -29.71 24.68 -20.40
N ASP A 516 -29.94 24.96 -21.68
CA ASP A 516 -31.22 24.76 -22.35
C ASP A 516 -31.44 23.36 -22.93
N SER A 517 -30.42 22.49 -22.93
CA SER A 517 -30.57 21.12 -23.40
C SER A 517 -31.49 20.30 -22.50
N ASN A 518 -32.23 19.34 -23.08
CA ASN A 518 -33.09 18.42 -22.34
C ASN A 518 -32.33 17.64 -21.25
N ILE A 519 -31.05 17.33 -21.52
CA ILE A 519 -30.15 16.66 -20.58
C ILE A 519 -29.81 17.58 -19.41
N SER A 520 -29.43 18.84 -19.67
CA SER A 520 -29.09 19.81 -18.62
C SER A 520 -30.30 20.14 -17.73
N ARG A 521 -31.49 20.33 -18.33
CA ARG A 521 -32.74 20.59 -17.58
C ARG A 521 -33.14 19.45 -16.64
N SER A 522 -32.74 18.22 -16.96
CA SER A 522 -33.00 17.04 -16.11
C SER A 522 -32.02 16.93 -14.93
N ILE A 523 -30.88 17.61 -15.00
CA ILE A 523 -29.77 17.49 -14.04
C ILE A 523 -29.65 18.75 -13.17
N ILE A 524 -29.55 19.94 -13.77
CA ILE A 524 -29.39 21.21 -13.07
C ILE A 524 -30.67 21.56 -12.32
N ASN A 525 -30.54 21.95 -11.05
CA ASN A 525 -31.65 22.30 -10.16
C ASN A 525 -32.66 21.17 -9.91
N GLN A 526 -32.35 19.92 -10.29
CA GLN A 526 -33.12 18.73 -9.95
C GLN A 526 -32.42 17.97 -8.80
N PRO A 527 -32.88 18.10 -7.54
CA PRO A 527 -32.16 17.62 -6.37
C PRO A 527 -31.87 16.13 -6.42
N LYS A 528 -32.83 15.32 -6.89
CA LYS A 528 -32.72 13.85 -6.88
C LYS A 528 -31.73 13.33 -7.92
N MET A 529 -31.84 13.78 -9.17
CA MET A 529 -30.99 13.29 -10.26
C MET A 529 -29.55 13.77 -10.11
N SER A 530 -29.33 15.04 -9.77
CA SER A 530 -27.98 15.52 -9.56
C SER A 530 -27.29 14.84 -8.38
N THR A 531 -28.00 14.63 -7.26
CA THR A 531 -27.45 13.90 -6.12
C THR A 531 -27.06 12.48 -6.50
N PHE A 532 -27.95 11.77 -7.20
CA PHE A 532 -27.69 10.41 -7.64
C PHE A 532 -26.46 10.33 -8.55
N LEU A 533 -26.36 11.20 -9.56
CA LEU A 533 -25.23 11.20 -10.49
C LEU A 533 -23.91 11.57 -9.80
N THR A 534 -23.92 12.52 -8.86
CA THR A 534 -22.73 12.87 -8.07
C THR A 534 -22.28 11.72 -7.19
N ILE A 535 -23.22 11.02 -6.53
CA ILE A 535 -22.90 9.83 -5.73
C ILE A 535 -22.32 8.72 -6.62
N VAL A 536 -22.96 8.43 -7.76
CA VAL A 536 -22.44 7.40 -8.69
C VAL A 536 -21.04 7.76 -9.19
N PHE A 537 -20.80 9.01 -9.57
CA PHE A 537 -19.50 9.48 -10.02
C PHE A 537 -18.40 9.27 -8.96
N TYR A 538 -18.69 9.66 -7.71
CA TYR A 538 -17.74 9.51 -6.61
C TYR A 538 -17.55 8.04 -6.21
N MET A 539 -18.62 7.24 -6.22
CA MET A 539 -18.52 5.79 -5.94
C MET A 539 -17.73 5.05 -7.04
N CYS A 540 -17.86 5.46 -8.30
CA CYS A 540 -17.00 4.96 -9.37
C CYS A 540 -15.53 5.27 -9.07
N HIS A 541 -15.20 6.47 -8.59
CA HIS A 541 -13.84 6.81 -8.17
C HIS A 541 -13.31 5.84 -7.09
N GLU A 542 -14.05 5.65 -5.99
CA GLU A 542 -13.61 4.78 -4.90
C GLU A 542 -13.48 3.32 -5.29
N CYS A 543 -14.44 2.79 -6.06
CA CYS A 543 -14.37 1.41 -6.55
C CYS A 543 -13.15 1.20 -7.47
N LEU A 544 -12.85 2.17 -8.34
CA LEU A 544 -11.68 2.10 -9.22
C LEU A 544 -10.36 2.10 -8.44
N LEU A 545 -10.25 2.84 -7.33
CA LEU A 545 -9.04 2.82 -6.49
C LEU A 545 -8.95 1.55 -5.64
N ALA A 546 -10.06 1.15 -5.03
CA ALA A 546 -10.13 -0.05 -4.18
C ALA A 546 -9.82 -1.35 -4.96
N ILE A 547 -10.14 -1.40 -6.25
CA ILE A 547 -9.84 -2.54 -7.13
C ILE A 547 -8.51 -2.33 -7.87
N GLY A 548 -8.28 -1.13 -8.39
CA GLY A 548 -7.14 -0.80 -9.24
C GLY A 548 -5.80 -0.94 -8.52
N PHE A 549 -5.64 -0.37 -7.32
CA PHE A 549 -4.39 -0.51 -6.58
C PHE A 549 -4.05 -1.98 -6.31
N PRO A 550 -4.94 -2.78 -5.68
CA PRO A 550 -4.71 -4.22 -5.52
C PRO A 550 -4.52 -5.00 -6.83
N GLY A 551 -5.13 -4.58 -7.93
CA GLY A 551 -5.01 -5.24 -9.24
C GLY A 551 -3.71 -4.96 -9.99
N ILE A 552 -3.02 -3.86 -9.66
CA ILE A 552 -1.62 -3.64 -10.05
C ILE A 552 -0.72 -4.65 -9.31
N PHE A 553 -1.08 -4.98 -8.07
CA PHE A 553 -0.44 -6.03 -7.28
C PHE A 553 -0.94 -7.42 -7.66
N GLY A 554 -0.24 -8.44 -7.20
CA GLY A 554 -0.68 -9.81 -7.41
C GLY A 554 -0.14 -10.46 -8.68
N GLY A 555 -0.88 -11.43 -9.23
CA GLY A 555 -0.39 -12.32 -10.29
C GLY A 555 -0.05 -11.62 -11.62
N ASN A 556 -0.47 -10.37 -11.78
CA ASN A 556 -0.20 -9.52 -12.94
C ASN A 556 1.26 -9.01 -13.01
N ALA A 557 2.05 -9.16 -11.93
CA ALA A 557 3.47 -8.73 -11.87
C ALA A 557 3.69 -7.22 -12.12
N GLY A 558 2.69 -6.37 -11.84
CA GLY A 558 2.77 -4.91 -12.02
C GLY A 558 3.27 -4.13 -10.81
N GLY A 559 3.27 -4.73 -9.62
CA GLY A 559 3.58 -4.06 -8.35
C GLY A 559 4.99 -3.46 -8.28
N GLU A 560 5.95 -4.03 -9.02
CA GLU A 560 7.36 -3.71 -8.85
C GLU A 560 7.83 -2.51 -9.69
N TYR A 561 7.34 -2.36 -10.91
CA TYR A 561 7.75 -1.26 -11.81
C TYR A 561 6.69 -0.20 -11.99
N ILE A 562 5.42 -0.56 -11.84
CA ILE A 562 4.33 0.26 -12.38
C ILE A 562 3.58 0.97 -11.25
N MET A 563 3.59 0.43 -10.03
CA MET A 563 2.75 0.93 -8.95
C MET A 563 3.07 2.35 -8.49
N LEU A 564 4.27 2.61 -7.96
CA LEU A 564 4.62 3.95 -7.48
C LEU A 564 4.63 4.99 -8.61
N PRO A 565 5.11 4.67 -9.84
CA PRO A 565 4.95 5.59 -10.97
C PRO A 565 3.50 5.86 -11.34
N THR A 566 2.62 4.86 -11.32
CA THR A 566 1.18 5.04 -11.58
C THR A 566 0.54 5.90 -10.50
N GLN A 567 0.92 5.71 -9.24
CA GLN A 567 0.48 6.55 -8.13
C GLN A 567 0.94 8.00 -8.34
N TYR A 568 2.20 8.21 -8.69
CA TYR A 568 2.75 9.55 -8.93
C TYR A 568 2.08 10.24 -10.13
N ILE A 569 1.89 9.52 -11.24
CA ILE A 569 1.15 10.03 -12.41
C ILE A 569 -0.29 10.37 -12.02
N GLY A 570 -0.97 9.49 -11.28
CA GLY A 570 -2.31 9.73 -10.77
C GLY A 570 -2.39 10.97 -9.87
N ALA A 571 -1.41 11.17 -8.97
CA ALA A 571 -1.30 12.34 -8.11
C ALA A 571 -1.02 13.63 -8.89
N LEU A 572 -0.17 13.57 -9.94
CA LEU A 572 0.04 14.70 -10.84
C LEU A 572 -1.25 15.08 -11.57
N PHE A 573 -1.95 14.12 -12.15
CA PHE A 573 -3.24 14.37 -12.81
C PHE A 573 -4.25 14.97 -11.84
N MET A 574 -4.34 14.42 -10.63
CA MET A 574 -5.21 14.93 -9.56
C MET A 574 -4.96 16.42 -9.32
N ILE A 575 -3.71 16.83 -9.10
CA ILE A 575 -3.37 18.21 -8.74
C ILE A 575 -3.52 19.16 -9.95
N PHE A 576 -3.07 18.76 -11.14
CA PHE A 576 -3.21 19.59 -12.33
C PHE A 576 -4.68 19.77 -12.73
N LEU A 577 -5.49 18.71 -12.67
CA LEU A 577 -6.91 18.79 -12.99
C LEU A 577 -7.72 19.51 -11.91
N ALA A 578 -7.31 19.41 -10.64
CA ALA A 578 -7.85 20.25 -9.58
C ALA A 578 -7.66 21.73 -9.95
N PHE A 579 -6.41 22.18 -10.18
CA PHE A 579 -6.12 23.57 -10.58
C PHE A 579 -6.83 24.01 -11.86
N TYR A 580 -6.90 23.13 -12.86
CA TYR A 580 -7.65 23.38 -14.09
C TYR A 580 -9.14 23.63 -13.80
N SER A 581 -9.77 22.78 -12.98
CA SER A 581 -11.18 22.95 -12.60
C SER A 581 -11.41 24.25 -11.83
N GLU A 582 -10.46 24.65 -10.99
CA GLU A 582 -10.55 25.88 -10.22
C GLU A 582 -10.56 27.11 -11.12
N GLY A 583 -9.62 27.18 -12.06
CA GLY A 583 -9.51 28.24 -13.05
C GLY A 583 -10.73 28.25 -13.97
N TYR A 584 -11.18 27.08 -14.42
CA TYR A 584 -12.37 26.93 -15.24
C TYR A 584 -13.62 27.50 -14.55
N ILE A 585 -13.86 27.19 -13.27
CA ILE A 585 -15.02 27.70 -12.53
C ILE A 585 -14.93 29.22 -12.32
N ILE A 586 -13.73 29.76 -12.04
CA ILE A 586 -13.54 31.20 -11.87
C ILE A 586 -13.90 31.93 -13.16
N GLU A 587 -13.43 31.43 -14.30
CA GLU A 587 -13.70 32.04 -15.61
C GLU A 587 -15.17 31.88 -16.04
N TYR A 588 -15.77 30.73 -15.74
CA TYR A 588 -17.20 30.51 -15.95
C TYR A 588 -18.07 31.49 -15.13
N LYS A 589 -17.65 31.86 -13.93
CA LYS A 589 -18.36 32.83 -13.07
C LYS A 589 -18.09 34.29 -13.44
N SER A 590 -16.96 34.60 -14.06
CA SER A 590 -16.58 35.96 -14.44
C SER A 590 -17.34 36.47 -15.66
N HIS A 591 -17.77 35.55 -16.55
CA HIS A 591 -18.54 35.87 -17.74
C HIS A 591 -20.04 35.66 -17.47
N ASP A 592 -20.79 36.77 -17.44
CA ASP A 592 -22.25 36.79 -17.32
C ASP A 592 -22.90 35.95 -18.45
N PRO A 593 -23.89 35.07 -18.19
CA PRO A 593 -24.58 34.27 -19.21
C PRO A 593 -25.21 35.07 -20.36
N SER A 594 -25.30 36.40 -20.21
CA SER A 594 -25.78 37.35 -21.22
C SER A 594 -24.76 37.67 -22.31
N HIS A 595 -23.46 37.36 -22.14
CA HIS A 595 -22.39 37.70 -23.09
C HIS A 595 -21.43 36.52 -23.31
N TRP A 596 -21.96 35.34 -23.66
CA TRP A 596 -21.11 34.22 -24.04
C TRP A 596 -20.35 34.54 -25.34
N PRO A 597 -19.03 34.31 -25.43
CA PRO A 597 -18.22 34.70 -26.60
C PRO A 597 -18.55 33.95 -27.91
N THR A 598 -19.54 33.05 -27.92
CA THR A 598 -20.04 32.41 -29.15
C THR A 598 -20.95 33.31 -29.98
N GLU A 599 -21.40 34.45 -29.48
CA GLU A 599 -22.11 35.44 -30.33
C GLU A 599 -21.23 36.00 -31.47
N GLY A 600 -19.91 35.89 -31.35
CA GLY A 600 -18.96 36.26 -32.41
C GLY A 600 -18.69 35.16 -33.45
N ILE A 601 -19.13 33.91 -33.22
CA ILE A 601 -18.88 32.76 -34.12
C ILE A 601 -20.10 32.47 -35.00
N ILE A 602 -21.25 33.08 -34.72
CA ILE A 602 -22.43 33.04 -35.59
C ILE A 602 -22.65 34.43 -36.19
N LYS A 603 -21.83 34.78 -37.18
CA LYS A 603 -22.17 35.77 -38.20
C LYS A 603 -21.74 35.28 -39.56
#